data_AF-A0A940BU29-F1
#
_entry.id   AF-A0A940BU29-F1
#
_cell.length_a   1.000
_cell.length_b   1.000
_cell.length_c   1.000
_cell.angle_alpha   90.00
_cell.angle_beta   90.00
_cell.angle_gamma   90.00
#
_symmetry.space_group_name_H-M   'P 1'
#
loop_
_entity.id
_entity.type
_entity.pdbx_description
1 polymer ?
#
loop_
_entity_poly.entity_id
_entity_poly.type
_entity_poly.pdbx_seq_one_letter_code
_entity_poly.pdbx_strand_id
1 'polypeptide(L)'
;MKVKKAIAAAASLCIASASFIPAAHSGLSAVPVLSASAEDGTHSLSEMSEVSFIPYQKQNGLTFNVYSDRVIATGGDKDIMKQYPGDIRIPPDIGGIPVIRICEGAFEGNDHITSVIIPEGVAEIGYFAFDNCYKLTDVSLPSSLRIIGKDAFCGCAGLEAMIIPDGVTDIGVEAFLDCFNLKEVSIPASVTTIGRDVFGLCEMLTDIYYGGTEEQWEALKEVSHPEDNDEMFEKAIVHYGADSAGKVMYGDANEDGKITVADAVAALQYIANAEKYPLTETGAVNADCDGEKGITGGDAIMIQKYDSGVTDTFPAEGK
;
A
#
# COMPACT_ATOMS: atom_id res chain seq x y z
N MET A 1 64.60 1.78 -0.41
CA MET A 1 63.46 1.98 -1.33
C MET A 1 62.19 1.52 -0.60
N LYS A 2 61.15 2.37 -0.46
CA LYS A 2 59.74 2.11 0.02
C LYS A 2 59.57 1.12 1.22
N VAL A 3 59.26 1.49 2.47
CA VAL A 3 58.14 2.27 3.09
C VAL A 3 56.75 1.59 3.04
N LYS A 4 56.26 1.14 4.22
CA LYS A 4 54.90 1.26 4.83
C LYS A 4 54.84 0.30 6.06
N LYS A 5 54.88 0.78 7.33
CA LYS A 5 53.76 1.21 8.21
C LYS A 5 52.52 0.28 8.10
N ALA A 6 52.08 -0.50 9.11
CA ALA A 6 51.96 -0.38 10.57
C ALA A 6 50.67 0.32 11.06
N ILE A 7 49.82 -0.43 11.77
CA ILE A 7 48.77 0.04 12.69
C ILE A 7 48.83 -0.87 13.94
N ALA A 8 48.71 -0.29 15.13
CA ALA A 8 48.71 -0.99 16.41
C ALA A 8 47.40 -0.74 17.15
N ALA A 9 46.97 -1.68 18.00
CA ALA A 9 45.79 -1.56 18.84
C ALA A 9 46.18 -1.44 20.31
N ALA A 10 45.60 -0.49 21.05
CA ALA A 10 45.32 -0.57 22.49
C ALA A 10 44.51 0.63 23.01
N ALA A 11 43.42 0.32 23.71
CA ALA A 11 42.84 0.98 24.89
C ALA A 11 42.61 2.50 24.96
N SER A 12 41.39 2.88 25.39
CA SER A 12 41.25 3.60 26.66
C SER A 12 39.88 3.46 27.31
N LEU A 13 39.88 3.71 28.62
CA LEU A 13 38.75 3.62 29.56
C LEU A 13 38.31 5.04 29.94
N CYS A 14 37.02 5.30 30.20
CA CYS A 14 36.62 6.48 30.96
C CYS A 14 35.32 6.29 31.74
N ILE A 15 35.18 7.04 32.83
CA ILE A 15 34.18 6.85 33.90
C ILE A 15 33.41 8.17 34.09
N ALA A 16 32.09 8.11 34.28
CA ALA A 16 31.36 9.17 35.00
C ALA A 16 30.06 8.63 35.61
N SER A 17 29.67 9.18 36.76
CA SER A 17 28.47 8.84 37.52
C SER A 17 27.63 10.10 37.77
N ALA A 18 26.30 9.99 37.73
CA ALA A 18 25.35 10.98 38.27
C ALA A 18 23.95 10.35 38.45
N SER A 19 23.07 11.00 39.24
CA SER A 19 21.84 10.39 39.80
C SER A 19 20.72 11.42 40.09
N PHE A 20 19.43 11.01 40.01
CA PHE A 20 18.18 11.74 40.38
C PHE A 20 17.83 12.96 39.47
N ILE A 21 16.58 13.44 39.29
CA ILE A 21 15.22 13.23 39.89
C ILE A 21 14.13 13.26 38.76
N PRO A 22 12.86 12.81 38.95
CA PRO A 22 11.86 12.65 37.87
C PRO A 22 10.81 13.81 37.73
N ALA A 23 9.81 13.59 36.84
CA ALA A 23 8.59 14.37 36.52
C ALA A 23 8.71 15.46 35.42
N ALA A 24 7.68 15.83 34.64
CA ALA A 24 6.39 15.22 34.21
C ALA A 24 5.74 16.12 33.11
N HIS A 25 4.79 15.58 32.32
CA HIS A 25 3.93 16.32 31.35
C HIS A 25 4.65 16.99 30.14
N SER A 26 4.05 17.23 28.97
CA SER A 26 2.75 16.86 28.39
C SER A 26 2.70 17.15 26.89
N GLY A 27 2.03 16.28 26.10
CA GLY A 27 1.24 16.70 24.94
C GLY A 27 1.93 16.83 23.57
N LEU A 28 1.09 16.64 22.54
CA LEU A 28 1.32 16.90 21.11
C LEU A 28 2.24 15.93 20.36
N SER A 29 1.61 14.84 19.89
CA SER A 29 2.07 14.09 18.72
C SER A 29 2.00 14.98 17.48
N ALA A 30 3.10 15.05 16.73
CA ALA A 30 3.15 15.60 15.39
C ALA A 30 4.07 14.70 14.56
N VAL A 31 3.48 13.88 13.69
CA VAL A 31 4.23 13.09 12.70
C VAL A 31 4.60 14.04 11.55
N PRO A 32 5.89 14.22 11.21
CA PRO A 32 6.27 15.10 10.12
C PRO A 32 5.93 14.44 8.77
N VAL A 33 5.09 15.11 7.98
CA VAL A 33 4.84 14.76 6.58
C VAL A 33 6.11 15.07 5.77
N LEU A 34 6.75 14.03 5.23
CA LEU A 34 7.85 14.17 4.27
C LEU A 34 7.28 14.23 2.86
N SER A 35 7.03 15.45 2.36
CA SER A 35 6.74 15.66 0.94
C SER A 35 8.02 15.46 0.12
N ALA A 36 8.08 14.41 -0.69
CA ALA A 36 9.17 14.22 -1.64
C ALA A 36 8.92 15.07 -2.90
N SER A 37 9.87 15.93 -3.25
CA SER A 37 9.97 16.55 -4.58
C SER A 37 11.23 16.01 -5.23
N ALA A 38 11.11 15.43 -6.41
CA ALA A 38 12.27 15.09 -7.22
C ALA A 38 12.87 16.37 -7.82
N GLU A 39 14.16 16.62 -7.60
CA GLU A 39 15.19 16.59 -8.65
C GLU A 39 16.59 16.95 -8.12
N ASP A 40 17.54 16.09 -8.47
CA ASP A 40 19.01 16.26 -8.61
C ASP A 40 19.90 16.86 -7.48
N GLY A 41 21.17 16.42 -7.46
CA GLY A 41 22.28 17.20 -6.91
C GLY A 41 22.56 17.09 -5.40
N THR A 42 23.20 16.00 -4.97
CA THR A 42 24.14 15.93 -3.82
C THR A 42 23.94 16.93 -2.66
N HIS A 43 22.91 16.76 -1.84
CA HIS A 43 22.81 17.52 -0.58
C HIS A 43 23.27 16.69 0.63
N SER A 44 24.28 17.24 1.32
CA SER A 44 24.87 16.67 2.52
C SER A 44 23.80 16.39 3.58
N LEU A 45 23.76 15.15 4.08
CA LEU A 45 23.04 14.82 5.30
C LEU A 45 23.57 15.70 6.44
N SER A 46 22.76 16.64 6.91
CA SER A 46 23.08 17.41 8.10
C SER A 46 23.01 16.50 9.32
N GLU A 47 24.04 16.57 10.16
CA GLU A 47 24.24 15.69 11.31
C GLU A 47 23.04 15.76 12.28
N MET A 48 22.13 14.79 12.20
CA MET A 48 21.12 14.59 13.24
C MET A 48 21.78 13.93 14.45
N SER A 49 21.69 14.63 15.58
CA SER A 49 22.42 14.38 16.83
C SER A 49 22.35 12.93 17.33
N GLU A 50 23.52 12.36 17.64
CA GLU A 50 23.78 11.19 18.49
C GLU A 50 22.60 10.22 18.67
N VAL A 51 22.21 9.56 17.58
CA VAL A 51 21.34 8.38 17.65
C VAL A 51 22.02 7.33 18.52
N SER A 52 21.34 6.92 19.59
CA SER A 52 21.74 5.75 20.39
C SER A 52 21.56 4.48 19.57
N PHE A 53 22.58 4.15 18.77
CA PHE A 53 22.57 2.99 17.88
C PHE A 53 22.56 1.70 18.70
N ILE A 54 21.37 1.12 18.88
CA ILE A 54 21.26 -0.26 19.36
C ILE A 54 21.63 -1.15 18.17
N PRO A 55 22.67 -2.00 18.28
CA PRO A 55 23.15 -2.79 17.15
C PRO A 55 22.06 -3.72 16.62
N TYR A 56 22.09 -3.99 15.31
CA TYR A 56 21.19 -4.88 14.57
C TYR A 56 20.50 -5.93 15.44
N GLN A 57 19.21 -5.72 15.74
CA GLN A 57 18.42 -6.70 16.48
C GLN A 57 17.92 -7.77 15.51
N LYS A 58 18.01 -9.03 15.92
CA LYS A 58 17.43 -10.16 15.18
C LYS A 58 16.24 -10.72 15.96
N GLN A 59 15.09 -10.77 15.31
CA GLN A 59 13.86 -11.36 15.87
C GLN A 59 13.21 -12.23 14.79
N ASN A 60 12.98 -13.51 15.09
CA ASN A 60 12.45 -14.50 14.15
C ASN A 60 13.25 -14.58 12.83
N GLY A 61 14.57 -14.42 12.86
CA GLY A 61 15.43 -14.39 11.67
C GLY A 61 15.48 -13.03 10.96
N LEU A 62 14.38 -12.26 11.00
CA LEU A 62 14.33 -10.88 10.53
C LEU A 62 15.33 -10.00 11.29
N THR A 63 15.81 -8.95 10.64
CA THR A 63 16.80 -8.02 11.21
C THR A 63 16.30 -6.58 11.09
N PHE A 64 16.64 -5.76 12.10
CA PHE A 64 16.10 -4.43 12.28
C PHE A 64 17.19 -3.40 12.63
N ASN A 65 17.06 -2.20 12.05
CA ASN A 65 17.73 -1.00 12.54
C ASN A 65 16.84 -0.36 13.61
N VAL A 66 17.32 -0.29 14.84
CA VAL A 66 16.58 0.24 16.00
C VAL A 66 17.17 1.59 16.42
N TYR A 67 16.32 2.60 16.40
CA TYR A 67 16.61 3.97 16.83
C TYR A 67 15.86 4.24 18.15
N SER A 68 16.03 5.43 18.73
CA SER A 68 15.33 5.80 19.98
C SER A 68 13.82 6.01 19.82
N ASP A 69 13.34 6.28 18.60
CA ASP A 69 11.96 6.66 18.30
C ASP A 69 11.24 5.76 17.28
N ARG A 70 12.01 4.96 16.52
CA ARG A 70 11.50 4.13 15.42
C ARG A 70 12.34 2.87 15.22
N VAL A 71 11.74 1.91 14.52
CA VAL A 71 12.40 0.72 13.99
C VAL A 71 12.18 0.64 12.49
N ILE A 72 13.20 0.17 11.76
CA ILE A 72 13.12 -0.08 10.32
C ILE A 72 13.49 -1.55 10.08
N ALA A 73 12.60 -2.28 9.39
CA ALA A 73 12.84 -3.66 8.99
C ALA A 73 13.81 -3.66 7.79
N THR A 74 15.03 -4.16 8.00
CA THR A 74 16.07 -4.13 6.94
C THR A 74 16.09 -5.38 6.09
N GLY A 75 15.37 -6.43 6.51
CA GLY A 75 15.49 -7.75 5.88
C GLY A 75 16.90 -8.36 5.99
N GLY A 76 17.74 -7.88 6.91
CA GLY A 76 18.97 -8.53 7.34
C GLY A 76 20.13 -8.58 6.37
N ASP A 77 20.96 -9.60 6.59
CA ASP A 77 22.06 -9.96 5.71
C ASP A 77 21.42 -10.54 4.44
N LYS A 78 21.52 -9.82 3.31
CA LYS A 78 20.80 -10.16 2.07
C LYS A 78 21.04 -11.62 1.64
N ASP A 79 22.22 -12.18 1.90
CA ASP A 79 22.53 -13.57 1.55
C ASP A 79 21.80 -14.60 2.42
N ILE A 80 21.56 -14.29 3.70
CA ILE A 80 20.76 -15.14 4.61
C ILE A 80 19.29 -15.04 4.27
N MET A 81 18.84 -13.82 3.96
CA MET A 81 17.42 -13.49 3.89
C MET A 81 16.81 -13.70 2.50
N LYS A 82 17.63 -13.84 1.45
CA LYS A 82 17.27 -14.51 0.19
C LYS A 82 16.85 -15.97 0.38
N GLN A 83 17.28 -16.63 1.46
CA GLN A 83 16.99 -18.05 1.74
C GLN A 83 16.04 -18.25 2.94
N TYR A 84 15.40 -17.18 3.44
CA TYR A 84 14.50 -17.29 4.60
C TYR A 84 13.24 -18.10 4.24
N PRO A 85 12.99 -19.29 4.82
CA PRO A 85 12.17 -20.31 4.16
C PRO A 85 10.73 -20.42 4.69
N GLY A 86 10.13 -19.34 5.20
CA GLY A 86 8.79 -19.39 5.77
C GLY A 86 8.09 -18.03 5.83
N ASP A 87 6.86 -18.05 6.34
CA ASP A 87 6.02 -16.87 6.50
C ASP A 87 6.77 -15.72 7.21
N ILE A 88 6.80 -14.55 6.57
CA ILE A 88 7.34 -13.34 7.16
C ILE A 88 6.25 -12.70 8.01
N ARG A 89 6.49 -12.56 9.31
CA ARG A 89 5.63 -11.77 10.22
C ARG A 89 6.48 -10.70 10.86
N ILE A 90 6.40 -9.49 10.32
CA ILE A 90 7.13 -8.35 10.85
C ILE A 90 6.46 -7.96 12.19
N PRO A 91 7.20 -7.84 13.30
CA PRO A 91 6.63 -7.45 14.58
C PRO A 91 6.22 -5.96 14.55
N PRO A 92 5.14 -5.55 15.24
CA PRO A 92 4.70 -4.15 15.26
C PRO A 92 5.71 -3.22 15.97
N ASP A 93 6.50 -3.76 16.90
CA ASP A 93 7.53 -3.03 17.63
C ASP A 93 8.74 -3.92 17.95
N ILE A 94 9.89 -3.29 18.23
CA ILE A 94 11.03 -3.92 18.90
C ILE A 94 11.28 -3.17 20.21
N GLY A 95 10.92 -3.78 21.35
CA GLY A 95 11.15 -3.21 22.67
C GLY A 95 10.26 -1.99 22.99
N GLY A 96 9.05 -1.95 22.44
CA GLY A 96 8.11 -0.83 22.56
C GLY A 96 8.33 0.29 21.55
N ILE A 97 9.30 0.15 20.63
CA ILE A 97 9.61 1.14 19.59
C ILE A 97 9.02 0.63 18.26
N PRO A 98 8.11 1.38 17.60
CA PRO A 98 7.30 0.87 16.49
C PRO A 98 8.13 0.66 15.20
N VAL A 99 7.79 -0.38 14.43
CA VAL A 99 8.30 -0.59 13.07
C VAL A 99 7.51 0.28 12.11
N ILE A 100 8.21 1.21 11.43
CA ILE A 100 7.56 2.23 10.59
C ILE A 100 7.77 2.03 9.08
N ARG A 101 8.69 1.15 8.67
CA ARG A 101 9.15 1.02 7.28
C ARG A 101 9.81 -0.33 7.02
N ILE A 102 9.62 -0.84 5.80
CA ILE A 102 10.46 -1.89 5.20
C ILE A 102 11.49 -1.23 4.28
N CYS A 103 12.77 -1.55 4.45
CA CYS A 103 13.86 -0.99 3.64
C CYS A 103 13.82 -1.41 2.17
N GLU A 104 14.56 -0.65 1.36
CA GLU A 104 14.97 -1.03 0.02
C GLU A 104 15.63 -2.42 0.00
N GLY A 105 15.15 -3.29 -0.90
CA GLY A 105 15.71 -4.62 -1.15
C GLY A 105 15.76 -5.55 0.07
N ALA A 106 14.84 -5.38 1.03
CA ALA A 106 14.84 -6.14 2.29
C ALA A 106 14.70 -7.66 2.07
N PHE A 107 13.85 -8.08 1.14
CA PHE A 107 13.58 -9.48 0.82
C PHE A 107 13.83 -9.80 -0.66
N GLU A 108 14.44 -8.87 -1.41
CA GLU A 108 14.87 -8.97 -2.81
C GLU A 108 15.42 -10.37 -3.15
N GLY A 109 14.82 -11.04 -4.13
CA GLY A 109 15.20 -12.35 -4.63
C GLY A 109 14.98 -13.51 -3.66
N ASN A 110 14.10 -13.37 -2.64
CA ASN A 110 13.76 -14.49 -1.78
C ASN A 110 12.91 -15.54 -2.52
N ASP A 111 13.51 -16.70 -2.75
CA ASP A 111 12.91 -17.77 -3.53
C ASP A 111 12.12 -18.80 -2.70
N HIS A 112 11.79 -18.50 -1.44
CA HIS A 112 11.13 -19.41 -0.51
C HIS A 112 9.90 -18.84 0.21
N ILE A 113 9.78 -17.51 0.36
CA ILE A 113 8.66 -16.90 1.07
C ILE A 113 7.36 -17.10 0.30
N THR A 114 6.28 -17.38 1.03
CA THR A 114 4.94 -17.61 0.47
C THR A 114 3.91 -16.64 1.03
N SER A 115 4.09 -16.15 2.26
CA SER A 115 3.26 -15.09 2.84
C SER A 115 4.07 -14.02 3.57
N VAL A 116 3.56 -12.79 3.56
CA VAL A 116 4.09 -11.65 4.32
C VAL A 116 2.95 -10.98 5.09
N ILE A 117 3.12 -10.80 6.40
CA ILE A 117 2.26 -9.96 7.24
C ILE A 117 3.05 -8.74 7.68
N ILE A 118 2.61 -7.57 7.20
CA ILE A 118 3.17 -6.26 7.54
C ILE A 118 2.25 -5.62 8.61
N PRO A 119 2.79 -5.22 9.77
CA PRO A 119 1.98 -4.75 10.89
C PRO A 119 1.54 -3.29 10.75
N GLU A 120 0.46 -2.95 11.44
CA GLU A 120 0.06 -1.57 11.66
C GLU A 120 1.18 -0.73 12.29
N GLY A 121 1.31 0.50 11.81
CA GLY A 121 2.42 1.41 12.10
C GLY A 121 3.42 1.53 10.94
N VAL A 122 3.51 0.53 10.05
CA VAL A 122 4.34 0.62 8.84
C VAL A 122 3.68 1.56 7.83
N ALA A 123 4.40 2.62 7.43
CA ALA A 123 3.93 3.66 6.52
C ALA A 123 4.53 3.55 5.11
N GLU A 124 5.63 2.82 4.93
CA GLU A 124 6.35 2.73 3.65
C GLU A 124 6.95 1.33 3.41
N ILE A 125 6.78 0.84 2.19
CA ILE A 125 7.52 -0.29 1.63
C ILE A 125 8.54 0.29 0.65
N GLY A 126 9.84 0.06 0.93
CA GLY A 126 10.94 0.60 0.12
C GLY A 126 11.06 -0.02 -1.28
N TYR A 127 12.00 0.51 -2.07
CA TYR A 127 12.19 0.05 -3.45
C TYR A 127 12.71 -1.40 -3.49
N PHE A 128 12.31 -2.20 -4.46
CA PHE A 128 12.71 -3.62 -4.56
C PHE A 128 12.43 -4.47 -3.31
N ALA A 129 11.57 -4.03 -2.37
CA ALA A 129 11.50 -4.63 -1.03
C ALA A 129 11.17 -6.13 -1.03
N PHE A 130 10.36 -6.58 -1.98
CA PHE A 130 10.03 -7.98 -2.27
C PHE A 130 10.25 -8.33 -3.75
N ASP A 131 11.12 -7.58 -4.45
CA ASP A 131 11.47 -7.86 -5.84
C ASP A 131 11.88 -9.33 -6.03
N ASN A 132 11.47 -9.95 -7.15
CA ASN A 132 11.74 -11.33 -7.54
C ASN A 132 11.35 -12.39 -6.48
N CYS A 133 10.42 -12.09 -5.57
CA CYS A 133 9.88 -13.06 -4.61
C CYS A 133 8.82 -13.98 -5.26
N TYR A 134 9.22 -14.74 -6.27
CA TYR A 134 8.31 -15.46 -7.19
C TYR A 134 7.40 -16.53 -6.56
N LYS A 135 7.60 -16.90 -5.29
CA LYS A 135 6.71 -17.81 -4.52
C LYS A 135 5.73 -17.08 -3.59
N LEU A 136 5.83 -15.75 -3.47
CA LEU A 136 4.97 -14.95 -2.63
C LEU A 136 3.54 -14.96 -3.20
N THR A 137 2.60 -15.55 -2.47
CA THR A 137 1.19 -15.70 -2.86
C THR A 137 0.24 -14.82 -2.05
N ASP A 138 0.66 -14.41 -0.84
CA ASP A 138 -0.21 -13.71 0.13
C ASP A 138 0.53 -12.55 0.82
N VAL A 139 -0.06 -11.35 0.79
CA VAL A 139 0.53 -10.14 1.38
C VAL A 139 -0.54 -9.35 2.13
N SER A 140 -0.43 -9.33 3.45
CA SER A 140 -1.28 -8.50 4.32
C SER A 140 -0.62 -7.13 4.51
N LEU A 141 -1.15 -6.12 3.82
CA LEU A 141 -0.78 -4.71 3.96
C LEU A 141 -1.55 -4.02 5.11
N PRO A 142 -0.96 -3.07 5.85
CA PRO A 142 -1.63 -2.37 6.95
C PRO A 142 -2.35 -1.09 6.48
N SER A 143 -3.39 -0.68 7.20
CA SER A 143 -4.11 0.59 6.95
C SER A 143 -3.24 1.84 7.20
N SER A 144 -2.15 1.70 7.97
CA SER A 144 -1.12 2.73 8.13
C SER A 144 -0.23 2.96 6.90
N LEU A 145 -0.26 2.09 5.89
CA LEU A 145 0.60 2.21 4.70
C LEU A 145 0.25 3.46 3.90
N ARG A 146 1.28 4.14 3.35
CA ARG A 146 1.13 5.35 2.51
C ARG A 146 1.82 5.20 1.15
N ILE A 147 2.99 4.56 1.13
CA ILE A 147 3.85 4.48 -0.05
C ILE A 147 4.23 3.02 -0.33
N ILE A 148 4.03 2.60 -1.58
CA ILE A 148 4.59 1.38 -2.16
C ILE A 148 5.71 1.80 -3.11
N GLY A 149 6.93 1.35 -2.86
CA GLY A 149 8.12 1.76 -3.60
C GLY A 149 8.18 1.27 -5.05
N LYS A 150 9.10 1.85 -5.83
CA LYS A 150 9.46 1.33 -7.17
C LYS A 150 9.91 -0.13 -7.06
N ASP A 151 9.47 -0.97 -7.99
CA ASP A 151 9.76 -2.42 -8.05
C ASP A 151 9.41 -3.20 -6.76
N ALA A 152 8.57 -2.65 -5.85
CA ALA A 152 8.42 -3.20 -4.50
C ALA A 152 7.97 -4.67 -4.46
N PHE A 153 7.19 -5.11 -5.46
CA PHE A 153 6.73 -6.48 -5.68
C PHE A 153 6.99 -6.93 -7.14
N CYS A 154 7.94 -6.32 -7.84
CA CYS A 154 8.32 -6.75 -9.20
C CYS A 154 8.68 -8.25 -9.20
N GLY A 155 8.30 -9.00 -10.24
CA GLY A 155 8.58 -10.45 -10.34
C GLY A 155 7.93 -11.32 -9.25
N CYS A 156 6.95 -10.82 -8.49
CA CYS A 156 6.17 -11.61 -7.53
C CYS A 156 5.13 -12.49 -8.24
N ALA A 157 5.59 -13.34 -9.16
CA ALA A 157 4.77 -14.17 -10.04
C ALA A 157 3.84 -15.16 -9.31
N GLY A 158 3.94 -15.33 -7.99
CA GLY A 158 3.02 -16.13 -7.18
C GLY A 158 1.75 -15.39 -6.75
N LEU A 159 1.71 -14.06 -6.82
CA LEU A 159 0.56 -13.27 -6.41
C LEU A 159 -0.62 -13.51 -7.36
N GLU A 160 -1.78 -13.86 -6.82
CA GLU A 160 -3.02 -14.02 -7.61
C GLU A 160 -3.98 -12.82 -7.46
N ALA A 161 -3.92 -12.14 -6.32
CA ALA A 161 -4.74 -10.97 -5.99
C ALA A 161 -3.93 -9.99 -5.11
N MET A 162 -4.28 -8.70 -5.16
CA MET A 162 -3.66 -7.67 -4.33
C MET A 162 -4.70 -6.64 -3.85
N ILE A 163 -4.73 -6.37 -2.54
CA ILE A 163 -5.61 -5.35 -1.94
C ILE A 163 -4.73 -4.21 -1.43
N ILE A 164 -4.77 -3.06 -2.12
CA ILE A 164 -4.09 -1.84 -1.69
C ILE A 164 -4.99 -1.14 -0.65
N PRO A 165 -4.52 -0.85 0.58
CA PRO A 165 -5.37 -0.29 1.63
C PRO A 165 -5.57 1.23 1.49
N ASP A 166 -6.73 1.75 1.94
CA ASP A 166 -7.22 3.17 1.89
C ASP A 166 -6.26 4.26 2.39
N GLY A 167 -5.12 3.87 2.96
CA GLY A 167 -4.06 4.78 3.32
C GLY A 167 -3.15 5.18 2.16
N VAL A 168 -2.99 4.32 1.15
CA VAL A 168 -1.96 4.47 0.12
C VAL A 168 -2.27 5.65 -0.78
N THR A 169 -1.28 6.53 -0.95
CA THR A 169 -1.33 7.70 -1.84
C THR A 169 -0.46 7.51 -3.08
N ASP A 170 0.62 6.73 -2.96
CA ASP A 170 1.64 6.62 -3.99
C ASP A 170 2.05 5.15 -4.23
N ILE A 171 1.92 4.72 -5.49
CA ILE A 171 2.39 3.43 -6.00
C ILE A 171 3.53 3.71 -6.99
N GLY A 172 4.74 3.25 -6.67
CA GLY A 172 5.95 3.51 -7.46
C GLY A 172 5.97 2.82 -8.82
N VAL A 173 6.82 3.31 -9.72
CA VAL A 173 7.08 2.72 -11.05
C VAL A 173 7.38 1.22 -10.95
N GLU A 174 6.85 0.41 -11.86
CA GLU A 174 7.09 -1.05 -11.96
C GLU A 174 6.74 -1.83 -10.67
N ALA A 175 5.94 -1.28 -9.74
CA ALA A 175 5.74 -1.84 -8.40
C ALA A 175 5.19 -3.28 -8.36
N PHE A 176 4.38 -3.69 -9.36
CA PHE A 176 3.87 -5.05 -9.55
C PHE A 176 4.20 -5.57 -10.97
N LEU A 177 5.25 -5.05 -11.61
CA LEU A 177 5.72 -5.55 -12.90
C LEU A 177 5.98 -7.07 -12.82
N ASP A 178 5.70 -7.81 -13.89
CA ASP A 178 6.01 -9.25 -14.03
C ASP A 178 5.28 -10.16 -13.01
N CYS A 179 4.21 -9.66 -12.36
CA CYS A 179 3.32 -10.46 -11.51
C CYS A 179 2.36 -11.31 -12.36
N PHE A 180 2.89 -12.23 -13.16
CA PHE A 180 2.16 -12.98 -14.21
C PHE A 180 0.81 -13.58 -13.80
N ASN A 181 0.66 -14.10 -12.57
CA ASN A 181 -0.57 -14.74 -12.11
C ASN A 181 -1.57 -13.79 -11.45
N LEU A 182 -1.26 -12.49 -11.34
CA LEU A 182 -2.14 -11.48 -10.74
C LEU A 182 -3.37 -11.31 -11.63
N LYS A 183 -4.55 -11.66 -11.09
CA LYS A 183 -5.84 -11.62 -11.80
C LYS A 183 -6.65 -10.38 -11.47
N GLU A 184 -6.56 -9.95 -10.21
CA GLU A 184 -7.34 -8.85 -9.67
C GLU A 184 -6.52 -7.97 -8.73
N VAL A 185 -6.78 -6.66 -8.77
CA VAL A 185 -6.22 -5.69 -7.83
C VAL A 185 -7.27 -4.70 -7.37
N SER A 186 -7.33 -4.44 -6.06
CA SER A 186 -8.14 -3.38 -5.47
C SER A 186 -7.28 -2.15 -5.21
N ILE A 187 -7.68 -1.01 -5.76
CA ILE A 187 -6.96 0.28 -5.69
C ILE A 187 -7.92 1.33 -5.09
N PRO A 188 -7.62 1.91 -3.92
CA PRO A 188 -8.52 2.86 -3.27
C PRO A 188 -8.43 4.25 -3.90
N ALA A 189 -9.51 5.04 -3.77
CA ALA A 189 -9.56 6.44 -4.23
C ALA A 189 -8.53 7.37 -3.55
N SER A 190 -7.85 6.91 -2.50
CA SER A 190 -6.75 7.63 -1.86
C SER A 190 -5.48 7.70 -2.71
N VAL A 191 -5.33 6.80 -3.69
CA VAL A 191 -4.16 6.77 -4.59
C VAL A 191 -4.23 7.97 -5.53
N THR A 192 -3.26 8.87 -5.41
CA THR A 192 -3.12 10.06 -6.27
C THR A 192 -1.97 9.94 -7.26
N THR A 193 -1.08 8.96 -7.06
CA THR A 193 0.10 8.73 -7.92
C THR A 193 0.23 7.25 -8.24
N ILE A 194 0.17 6.90 -9.53
CA ILE A 194 0.51 5.57 -10.05
C ILE A 194 1.69 5.74 -11.01
N GLY A 195 2.78 5.02 -10.74
CA GLY A 195 3.95 5.01 -11.61
C GLY A 195 3.70 4.36 -12.97
N ARG A 196 4.63 4.59 -13.89
CA ARG A 196 4.72 3.87 -15.17
C ARG A 196 4.83 2.36 -14.94
N ASP A 197 4.20 1.57 -15.81
CA ASP A 197 4.29 0.11 -15.90
C ASP A 197 4.04 -0.63 -14.58
N VAL A 198 3.23 -0.03 -13.68
CA VAL A 198 2.94 -0.57 -12.34
C VAL A 198 2.45 -2.01 -12.38
N PHE A 199 1.66 -2.38 -13.40
CA PHE A 199 1.19 -3.75 -13.61
C PHE A 199 1.79 -4.40 -14.86
N GLY A 200 2.83 -3.84 -15.48
CA GLY A 200 3.36 -4.32 -16.75
C GLY A 200 3.73 -5.82 -16.72
N LEU A 201 3.53 -6.53 -17.83
CA LEU A 201 3.63 -8.00 -17.94
C LEU A 201 2.75 -8.86 -16.98
N CYS A 202 1.79 -8.31 -16.23
CA CYS A 202 0.72 -9.08 -15.55
C CYS A 202 -0.29 -9.73 -16.52
N GLU A 203 0.14 -10.69 -17.34
CA GLU A 203 -0.66 -11.28 -18.44
C GLU A 203 -2.04 -11.85 -18.05
N MET A 204 -2.28 -12.14 -16.76
CA MET A 204 -3.56 -12.64 -16.24
C MET A 204 -4.48 -11.58 -15.63
N LEU A 205 -4.08 -10.30 -15.58
CA LEU A 205 -4.85 -9.23 -14.93
C LEU A 205 -6.10 -8.91 -15.77
N THR A 206 -7.27 -9.33 -15.27
CA THR A 206 -8.56 -9.12 -15.94
C THR A 206 -9.39 -8.04 -15.28
N ASP A 207 -9.21 -7.77 -13.98
CA ASP A 207 -10.11 -6.93 -13.21
C ASP A 207 -9.35 -5.96 -12.28
N ILE A 208 -9.70 -4.68 -12.35
CA ILE A 208 -9.21 -3.63 -11.46
C ILE A 208 -10.42 -3.05 -10.72
N TYR A 209 -10.40 -3.13 -9.39
CA TYR A 209 -11.44 -2.63 -8.51
C TYR A 209 -11.00 -1.27 -7.97
N TYR A 210 -11.42 -0.18 -8.62
CA TYR A 210 -11.02 1.18 -8.24
C TYR A 210 -12.09 1.84 -7.37
N GLY A 211 -11.69 2.35 -6.19
CA GLY A 211 -12.60 2.96 -5.24
C GLY A 211 -13.09 4.37 -5.60
N GLY A 212 -12.58 4.96 -6.69
CA GLY A 212 -12.90 6.30 -7.15
C GLY A 212 -13.60 6.33 -8.52
N THR A 213 -13.75 7.52 -9.10
CA THR A 213 -14.51 7.76 -10.34
C THR A 213 -13.71 7.47 -11.62
N GLU A 214 -14.42 7.32 -12.75
CA GLU A 214 -13.82 7.17 -14.09
C GLU A 214 -12.92 8.39 -14.41
N GLU A 215 -13.32 9.62 -14.06
CA GLU A 215 -12.49 10.82 -14.25
C GLU A 215 -11.22 10.82 -13.40
N GLN A 216 -11.29 10.33 -12.15
CA GLN A 216 -10.11 10.19 -11.31
C GLN A 216 -9.15 9.14 -11.86
N TRP A 217 -9.68 8.03 -12.39
CA TRP A 217 -8.90 6.98 -13.03
C TRP A 217 -8.20 7.45 -14.31
N GLU A 218 -8.90 8.18 -15.18
CA GLU A 218 -8.29 8.82 -16.36
C GLU A 218 -7.18 9.81 -15.95
N ALA A 219 -7.39 10.59 -14.89
CA ALA A 219 -6.36 11.50 -14.36
C ALA A 219 -5.12 10.76 -13.83
N LEU A 220 -5.29 9.59 -13.19
CA LEU A 220 -4.16 8.75 -12.77
C LEU A 220 -3.34 8.21 -13.95
N LYS A 221 -4.02 7.78 -15.03
CA LYS A 221 -3.35 7.30 -16.25
C LYS A 221 -2.54 8.41 -16.93
N GLU A 222 -3.04 9.64 -17.02
CA GLU A 222 -2.28 10.79 -17.56
C GLU A 222 -0.98 11.05 -16.79
N VAL A 223 -0.97 10.92 -15.45
CA VAL A 223 0.24 11.08 -14.62
C VAL A 223 1.28 9.99 -14.87
N SER A 224 0.85 8.76 -15.23
CA SER A 224 1.74 7.60 -15.41
C SER A 224 2.61 7.62 -16.69
N HIS A 225 2.49 8.68 -17.52
CA HIS A 225 3.13 8.87 -18.83
C HIS A 225 2.69 7.88 -19.95
N PRO A 226 1.76 8.30 -20.84
CA PRO A 226 1.10 7.40 -21.80
C PRO A 226 1.94 6.94 -23.01
N GLU A 227 3.17 7.42 -23.19
CA GLU A 227 4.01 7.00 -24.34
C GLU A 227 4.73 5.66 -24.13
N ASP A 228 4.83 5.20 -22.88
CA ASP A 228 5.39 3.86 -22.57
C ASP A 228 4.42 2.99 -21.73
N ASN A 229 3.35 3.54 -21.13
CA ASN A 229 2.46 2.80 -20.23
C ASN A 229 1.53 1.82 -20.97
N ASP A 230 2.10 0.66 -21.27
CA ASP A 230 1.56 -0.68 -21.52
C ASP A 230 0.10 -0.87 -21.97
N GLU A 231 -0.06 -1.79 -22.95
CA GLU A 231 -1.31 -2.30 -23.54
C GLU A 231 -2.33 -2.91 -22.53
N MET A 232 -2.10 -2.82 -21.23
CA MET A 232 -2.76 -3.65 -20.21
C MET A 232 -3.78 -2.91 -19.37
N PHE A 233 -3.62 -1.60 -19.19
CA PHE A 233 -4.74 -0.75 -18.75
C PHE A 233 -5.88 -0.72 -19.78
N GLU A 234 -5.64 -1.19 -21.03
CA GLU A 234 -6.66 -1.45 -22.05
C GLU A 234 -7.23 -2.89 -22.02
N LYS A 235 -6.59 -3.83 -21.30
CA LYS A 235 -6.99 -5.25 -21.25
C LYS A 235 -7.84 -5.58 -20.02
N ALA A 236 -7.55 -4.97 -18.87
CA ALA A 236 -8.33 -5.16 -17.66
C ALA A 236 -9.63 -4.34 -17.68
N ILE A 237 -10.70 -4.92 -17.15
CA ILE A 237 -11.95 -4.21 -16.86
C ILE A 237 -11.75 -3.42 -15.58
N VAL A 238 -12.03 -2.12 -15.62
CA VAL A 238 -11.98 -1.24 -14.45
C VAL A 238 -13.40 -1.07 -13.93
N HIS A 239 -13.61 -1.52 -12.70
CA HIS A 239 -14.85 -1.36 -11.96
C HIS A 239 -14.71 -0.20 -10.98
N TYR A 240 -15.71 0.67 -10.91
CA TYR A 240 -15.64 1.93 -10.15
C TYR A 240 -16.42 1.85 -8.83
N GLY A 241 -16.14 2.77 -7.90
CA GLY A 241 -16.84 2.84 -6.60
C GLY A 241 -16.61 1.62 -5.68
N ALA A 242 -15.54 0.87 -5.91
CA ALA A 242 -15.22 -0.32 -5.14
C ALA A 242 -14.94 0.00 -3.65
N ASP A 243 -15.38 -0.88 -2.75
CA ASP A 243 -14.97 -0.83 -1.34
C ASP A 243 -13.48 -1.17 -1.16
N SER A 244 -12.96 -0.94 0.04
CA SER A 244 -11.53 -1.15 0.37
C SER A 244 -11.08 -2.63 0.36
N ALA A 245 -12.00 -3.55 0.07
CA ALA A 245 -11.73 -4.97 -0.12
C ALA A 245 -11.95 -5.45 -1.57
N GLY A 246 -12.39 -4.57 -2.48
CA GLY A 246 -12.77 -4.91 -3.86
C GLY A 246 -14.02 -5.78 -3.97
N LYS A 247 -14.94 -5.74 -3.00
CA LYS A 247 -16.07 -6.68 -2.89
C LYS A 247 -17.45 -6.09 -3.14
N VAL A 248 -17.61 -4.80 -2.93
CA VAL A 248 -18.87 -4.08 -3.17
C VAL A 248 -18.59 -2.94 -4.13
N MET A 249 -19.36 -2.86 -5.23
CA MET A 249 -19.26 -1.79 -6.22
C MET A 249 -20.36 -0.77 -5.91
N TYR A 250 -20.13 0.11 -4.94
CA TYR A 250 -21.18 1.02 -4.50
C TYR A 250 -21.64 1.88 -5.69
N GLY A 251 -22.96 1.91 -5.90
CA GLY A 251 -23.62 2.63 -6.97
C GLY A 251 -23.77 1.88 -8.30
N ASP A 252 -23.08 0.76 -8.55
CA ASP A 252 -23.31 -0.10 -9.74
C ASP A 252 -24.48 -1.06 -9.47
N ALA A 253 -25.68 -0.49 -9.44
CA ALA A 253 -26.92 -1.23 -9.18
C ALA A 253 -27.27 -2.22 -10.31
N ASN A 254 -26.77 -2.00 -11.52
CA ASN A 254 -27.12 -2.78 -12.71
C ASN A 254 -26.08 -3.85 -13.11
N GLU A 255 -24.92 -3.85 -12.45
CA GLU A 255 -23.80 -4.78 -12.64
C GLU A 255 -23.15 -4.68 -14.03
N ASP A 256 -23.03 -3.46 -14.56
CA ASP A 256 -22.33 -3.19 -15.84
C ASP A 256 -20.89 -2.65 -15.68
N GLY A 257 -20.41 -2.51 -14.44
CA GLY A 257 -19.08 -2.01 -14.09
C GLY A 257 -18.98 -0.48 -14.08
N LYS A 258 -20.06 0.24 -14.39
CA LYS A 258 -20.12 1.70 -14.40
C LYS A 258 -21.18 2.20 -13.41
N ILE A 259 -20.99 3.43 -12.96
CA ILE A 259 -21.90 4.08 -12.02
C ILE A 259 -22.50 5.28 -12.72
N THR A 260 -23.74 5.14 -13.16
CA THR A 260 -24.40 6.12 -14.02
C THR A 260 -25.83 6.42 -13.58
N VAL A 261 -26.49 7.37 -14.26
CA VAL A 261 -27.93 7.56 -14.13
C VAL A 261 -28.76 6.29 -14.43
N ALA A 262 -28.23 5.29 -15.15
CA ALA A 262 -28.92 4.03 -15.39
C ALA A 262 -29.12 3.24 -14.08
N ASP A 263 -28.12 3.25 -13.21
CA ASP A 263 -28.13 2.58 -11.90
C ASP A 263 -29.09 3.24 -10.92
N ALA A 264 -29.10 4.58 -10.90
CA ALA A 264 -30.10 5.34 -10.17
C ALA A 264 -31.52 5.01 -10.65
N VAL A 265 -31.70 4.78 -11.95
CA VAL A 265 -32.98 4.34 -12.53
C VAL A 265 -33.29 2.88 -12.15
N ALA A 266 -32.30 1.98 -12.10
CA ALA A 266 -32.49 0.59 -11.67
C ALA A 266 -32.93 0.52 -10.19
N ALA A 267 -32.25 1.23 -9.29
CA ALA A 267 -32.62 1.36 -7.89
C ALA A 267 -34.05 1.93 -7.73
N LEU A 268 -34.40 3.00 -8.44
CA LEU A 268 -35.76 3.58 -8.41
C LEU A 268 -36.84 2.63 -8.98
N GLN A 269 -36.51 1.84 -10.00
CA GLN A 269 -37.43 0.83 -10.55
C GLN A 269 -37.68 -0.32 -9.55
N TYR A 270 -36.63 -0.78 -8.86
CA TYR A 270 -36.73 -1.76 -7.79
C TYR A 270 -37.58 -1.25 -6.62
N ILE A 271 -37.33 -0.04 -6.12
CA ILE A 271 -38.13 0.61 -5.07
C ILE A 271 -39.60 0.73 -5.49
N ALA A 272 -39.87 1.05 -6.75
CA ALA A 272 -41.23 1.19 -7.26
C ALA A 272 -41.95 -0.16 -7.42
N ASN A 273 -41.26 -1.21 -7.86
CA ASN A 273 -41.81 -2.57 -8.00
C ASN A 273 -40.72 -3.65 -8.16
N ALA A 274 -40.21 -4.16 -7.04
CA ALA A 274 -39.19 -5.21 -6.99
C ALA A 274 -39.63 -6.56 -7.63
N GLU A 275 -40.92 -6.88 -7.69
CA GLU A 275 -41.40 -8.09 -8.38
C GLU A 275 -41.25 -7.99 -9.91
N LYS A 276 -41.36 -6.77 -10.45
CA LYS A 276 -41.27 -6.49 -11.89
C LYS A 276 -39.85 -6.11 -12.34
N TYR A 277 -39.12 -5.45 -11.45
CA TYR A 277 -37.75 -4.98 -11.67
C TYR A 277 -36.84 -5.48 -10.53
N PRO A 278 -36.62 -6.80 -10.42
CA PRO A 278 -35.72 -7.35 -9.41
C PRO A 278 -34.28 -6.96 -9.74
N LEU A 279 -33.54 -6.54 -8.71
CA LEU A 279 -32.07 -6.57 -8.72
C LEU A 279 -31.61 -7.99 -8.32
N THR A 280 -30.35 -8.32 -8.62
CA THR A 280 -29.69 -9.49 -8.03
C THR A 280 -29.36 -9.22 -6.55
N GLU A 281 -28.82 -10.22 -5.85
CA GLU A 281 -28.30 -10.01 -4.49
C GLU A 281 -27.11 -9.04 -4.49
N THR A 282 -26.22 -9.12 -5.47
CA THR A 282 -25.09 -8.19 -5.66
C THR A 282 -25.56 -6.79 -6.02
N GLY A 283 -26.39 -6.65 -7.06
CA GLY A 283 -26.93 -5.35 -7.49
C GLY A 283 -27.75 -4.67 -6.39
N ALA A 284 -28.38 -5.43 -5.50
CA ALA A 284 -29.08 -4.89 -4.33
C ALA A 284 -28.12 -4.38 -3.23
N VAL A 285 -26.95 -4.99 -3.06
CA VAL A 285 -25.90 -4.50 -2.14
C VAL A 285 -25.18 -3.29 -2.73
N ASN A 286 -24.83 -3.33 -4.02
CA ASN A 286 -24.25 -2.20 -4.74
C ASN A 286 -25.17 -0.96 -4.71
N ALA A 287 -26.49 -1.16 -4.81
CA ALA A 287 -27.50 -0.10 -4.77
C ALA A 287 -27.79 0.46 -3.35
N ASP A 288 -27.22 -0.10 -2.29
CA ASP A 288 -27.33 0.38 -0.90
C ASP A 288 -26.07 1.20 -0.59
N CYS A 289 -26.08 2.47 -1.00
CA CYS A 289 -24.89 3.30 -1.18
C CYS A 289 -25.00 4.72 -0.57
N ASP A 290 -26.04 5.02 0.23
CA ASP A 290 -26.13 6.28 0.98
C ASP A 290 -25.69 6.20 2.45
N GLY A 291 -25.35 4.99 2.92
CA GLY A 291 -24.89 4.72 4.28
C GLY A 291 -26.02 4.54 5.31
N GLU A 292 -27.28 4.70 4.92
CA GLU A 292 -28.41 4.12 5.64
C GLU A 292 -28.52 2.61 5.33
N LYS A 293 -29.66 1.97 5.60
CA LYS A 293 -29.84 0.54 5.35
C LYS A 293 -31.06 0.26 4.50
N GLY A 294 -30.80 -0.33 3.33
CA GLY A 294 -31.76 -0.85 2.38
C GLY A 294 -32.17 0.22 1.38
N ILE A 295 -32.00 -0.11 0.10
CA ILE A 295 -32.25 0.72 -1.09
C ILE A 295 -33.46 1.66 -0.97
N THR A 296 -33.17 2.96 -0.95
CA THR A 296 -34.12 4.08 -0.88
C THR A 296 -33.92 5.09 -2.03
N GLY A 297 -34.72 6.16 -2.02
CA GLY A 297 -34.50 7.29 -2.92
C GLY A 297 -33.23 8.10 -2.60
N GLY A 298 -32.62 7.91 -1.43
CA GLY A 298 -31.35 8.53 -1.06
C GLY A 298 -30.18 7.95 -1.84
N ASP A 299 -30.14 6.63 -2.03
CA ASP A 299 -29.15 5.91 -2.85
C ASP A 299 -29.18 6.37 -4.30
N ALA A 300 -30.36 6.42 -4.90
CA ALA A 300 -30.53 6.93 -6.27
C ALA A 300 -30.07 8.40 -6.42
N ILE A 301 -30.16 9.20 -5.35
CA ILE A 301 -29.60 10.57 -5.31
C ILE A 301 -28.07 10.53 -5.13
N MET A 302 -27.52 9.59 -4.37
CA MET A 302 -26.07 9.42 -4.21
C MET A 302 -25.40 8.96 -5.51
N ILE A 303 -25.97 7.98 -6.20
CA ILE A 303 -25.56 7.56 -7.55
C ILE A 303 -25.57 8.76 -8.51
N GLN A 304 -26.66 9.55 -8.53
CA GLN A 304 -26.72 10.76 -9.38
C GLN A 304 -25.69 11.83 -9.01
N LYS A 305 -25.33 11.97 -7.72
CA LYS A 305 -24.24 12.87 -7.31
C LYS A 305 -22.88 12.35 -7.78
N TYR A 306 -22.69 11.04 -7.80
CA TYR A 306 -21.46 10.41 -8.27
C TYR A 306 -21.30 10.60 -9.79
N ASP A 307 -22.29 10.18 -10.58
CA ASP A 307 -22.39 10.35 -12.04
C ASP A 307 -22.29 11.82 -12.50
N SER A 308 -22.56 12.79 -11.62
CA SER A 308 -22.42 14.23 -11.91
C SER A 308 -21.18 14.90 -11.29
N GLY A 309 -20.27 14.14 -10.67
CA GLY A 309 -19.05 14.65 -10.04
C GLY A 309 -19.28 15.57 -8.83
N VAL A 310 -20.46 15.46 -8.18
CA VAL A 310 -20.81 16.19 -6.96
C VAL A 310 -20.27 15.48 -5.71
N THR A 311 -20.06 14.17 -5.78
CA THR A 311 -19.30 13.35 -4.82
C THR A 311 -18.39 12.40 -5.59
N ASP A 312 -17.24 12.07 -5.02
CA ASP A 312 -16.25 11.14 -5.58
C ASP A 312 -16.21 9.79 -4.85
N THR A 313 -16.97 9.68 -3.76
CA THR A 313 -16.97 8.56 -2.83
C THR A 313 -18.39 8.29 -2.33
N PHE A 314 -18.63 7.03 -1.95
CA PHE A 314 -19.83 6.60 -1.24
C PHE A 314 -19.57 6.54 0.27
N PRO A 315 -20.58 6.75 1.12
CA PRO A 315 -20.46 6.54 2.56
C PRO A 315 -20.38 5.02 2.82
N ALA A 316 -19.28 4.55 3.39
CA ALA A 316 -19.20 3.18 3.87
C ALA A 316 -20.32 2.88 4.88
N GLU A 317 -20.93 1.69 4.81
CA GLU A 317 -21.99 1.26 5.73
C GLU A 317 -21.60 1.50 7.20
N GLY A 318 -22.45 2.25 7.93
CA GLY A 318 -22.38 2.35 9.39
C GLY A 318 -21.50 3.47 9.96
N LYS A 319 -22.14 4.59 10.32
CA LYS A 319 -21.72 5.51 11.38
C LYS A 319 -22.86 5.81 12.34
#